data_AF-A0A024VNH7-F1
#
_entry.id   AF-A0A024VNH7-F1
#
_cell.length_a   1.000
_cell.length_b   1.000
_cell.length_c   1.000
_cell.angle_alpha   90.00
_cell.angle_beta   90.00
_cell.angle_gamma   90.00
#
_symmetry.space_group_name_H-M   'P 1'
#
loop_
_entity.id
_entity.type
_entity.pdbx_description
1 polymer ?
#
loop_
_entity_poly.entity_id
_entity_poly.type
_entity_poly.pdbx_seq_one_letter_code
_entity_poly.pdbx_strand_id
1 'polypeptide(L)'
;MLYNSGIKVWVLTGDKIETAICICKNANIKKKKHNIYIFRHENIKSTSNLIREFNSILHNIESYVLFFDNIIIQNCIKYIPNAFVDFAANARAVVCCRCSPIEKKEIAILIKTIKKKKILCIGDGGNDVAMIQSADIGIGVLGKEGKQVVHDSDIIVSKFKNIKKLILYYGNNTFLQTSSLCSFLIHRGFILTYLQFIYSYIFFSIPVSIFQGWLQIGYTTYYTTAPFLSLLLDIKIKKNLIYLYPEIYKNKKHKRKLDLKSFFIIVWISIFQGTVVMLGALKLFNDNYNNLINISFSSLIVLEIMNIHLEVESWHPLMISANICSFIVYIFSMFILRNYFDIMIDDQEEKCKNKN
;
A
#
# COMPACT_ATOMS: atom_id res chain seq x y z
N MET A 1 -5.08 21.62 -1.29
CA MET A 1 -4.56 20.40 -0.64
C MET A 1 -4.38 19.27 -1.64
N LEU A 2 -5.43 18.65 -2.19
CA LEU A 2 -5.29 17.53 -3.14
C LEU A 2 -4.41 17.84 -4.38
N TYR A 3 -4.48 19.06 -4.90
CA TYR A 3 -3.59 19.47 -5.99
C TYR A 3 -2.13 19.61 -5.56
N ASN A 4 -1.87 20.09 -4.34
CA ASN A 4 -0.51 20.23 -3.81
C ASN A 4 0.13 18.85 -3.53
N SER A 5 -0.69 17.84 -3.20
CA SER A 5 -0.23 16.45 -3.07
C SER A 5 0.08 15.78 -4.41
N GLY A 6 -0.03 16.48 -5.54
CA GLY A 6 0.28 15.95 -6.87
C GLY A 6 -0.83 15.11 -7.50
N ILE A 7 -2.05 15.17 -6.97
CA ILE A 7 -3.22 14.49 -7.55
C ILE A 7 -3.77 15.36 -8.68
N LYS A 8 -3.91 14.78 -9.87
CA LYS A 8 -4.59 15.41 -11.01
C LYS A 8 -6.10 15.15 -10.88
N VAL A 9 -6.91 16.18 -11.10
CA VAL A 9 -8.37 16.12 -10.91
C VAL A 9 -9.05 16.34 -12.25
N TRP A 10 -9.98 15.44 -12.55
CA TRP A 10 -10.89 15.51 -13.67
C TRP A 10 -12.31 15.63 -13.13
N VAL A 11 -13.09 16.57 -13.65
CA VAL A 11 -14.48 16.79 -13.27
C VAL A 11 -15.34 16.38 -14.44
N LEU A 12 -16.14 15.32 -14.28
CA LEU A 12 -17.06 14.85 -15.31
C LEU A 12 -18.48 15.17 -14.85
N THR A 13 -19.14 16.14 -15.50
CA THR A 13 -20.46 16.63 -15.09
C THR A 13 -21.49 16.48 -16.21
N GLY A 14 -22.76 16.29 -15.83
CA GLY A 14 -23.90 16.38 -16.73
C GLY A 14 -24.31 17.83 -17.04
N ASP A 15 -23.73 18.81 -16.34
CA ASP A 15 -24.08 20.22 -16.48
C ASP A 15 -23.50 20.90 -17.73
N LYS A 16 -24.06 22.08 -18.04
CA LYS A 16 -23.56 23.00 -19.07
C LYS A 16 -22.19 23.59 -18.66
N ILE A 17 -21.41 24.01 -19.67
CA ILE A 17 -20.08 24.59 -19.46
C ILE A 17 -20.12 25.81 -18.55
N GLU A 18 -21.12 26.68 -18.69
CA GLU A 18 -21.23 27.93 -17.93
C GLU A 18 -21.34 27.63 -16.43
N THR A 19 -22.19 26.67 -16.06
CA THR A 19 -22.35 26.20 -14.68
C THR A 19 -21.06 25.56 -14.16
N ALA A 20 -20.42 24.72 -14.98
CA ALA A 20 -19.16 24.06 -14.62
C ALA A 20 -18.02 25.08 -14.39
N ILE A 21 -17.96 26.16 -15.17
CA ILE A 21 -17.01 27.26 -14.99
C ILE A 21 -17.26 27.95 -13.64
N CYS A 22 -18.51 28.26 -13.31
CA CYS A 22 -18.87 28.87 -12.02
C CYS A 22 -18.46 27.97 -10.84
N ILE A 23 -18.76 26.67 -10.91
CA ILE A 23 -18.36 25.69 -9.90
C ILE A 23 -16.84 25.63 -9.78
N CYS A 24 -16.10 25.60 -10.89
CA CYS A 24 -14.64 25.54 -10.88
C CYS A 24 -13.98 26.79 -10.27
N LYS A 25 -14.58 27.97 -10.49
CA LYS A 25 -14.15 29.22 -9.85
C LYS A 25 -14.42 29.18 -8.35
N ASN A 26 -15.63 28.80 -7.93
CA ASN A 26 -16.02 28.74 -6.51
C ASN A 26 -15.26 27.66 -5.72
N ALA A 27 -15.00 26.51 -6.34
CA ALA A 27 -14.24 25.41 -5.75
C ALA A 27 -12.72 25.65 -5.73
N ASN A 28 -12.24 26.80 -6.23
CA ASN A 28 -10.82 27.12 -6.36
C ASN A 28 -10.01 26.10 -7.16
N ILE A 29 -10.66 25.42 -8.11
CA ILE A 29 -10.01 24.57 -9.12
C ILE A 29 -9.19 25.47 -10.03
N LYS A 30 -9.81 26.56 -10.51
CA LYS A 30 -9.16 27.65 -11.23
C LYS A 30 -8.66 28.71 -10.23
N LYS A 31 -7.35 28.77 -10.01
CA LYS A 31 -6.70 29.87 -9.26
C LYS A 31 -6.53 31.10 -10.17
N LYS A 32 -6.28 32.28 -9.60
CA LYS A 32 -6.07 33.53 -10.38
C LYS A 32 -5.00 33.41 -11.46
N LYS A 33 -3.93 32.66 -11.20
CA LYS A 33 -2.83 32.39 -12.13
C LYS A 33 -3.15 31.43 -13.29
N HIS A 34 -4.29 30.74 -13.24
CA HIS A 34 -4.65 29.72 -14.22
C HIS A 34 -5.62 30.30 -15.25
N ASN A 35 -5.38 29.99 -16.52
CA ASN A 35 -6.25 30.38 -17.62
C ASN A 35 -7.28 29.28 -17.89
N ILE A 36 -8.40 29.65 -18.49
CA ILE A 36 -9.43 28.71 -18.93
C ILE A 36 -9.29 28.57 -20.43
N TYR A 37 -9.24 27.33 -20.91
CA TYR A 37 -9.32 27.02 -22.34
C TYR A 37 -10.54 26.14 -22.59
N ILE A 38 -11.36 26.48 -23.57
CA ILE A 38 -12.64 25.81 -23.85
C ILE A 38 -12.59 25.23 -25.25
N PHE A 39 -12.65 23.90 -25.36
CA PHE A 39 -12.80 23.19 -26.62
C PHE A 39 -14.28 23.03 -26.94
N ARG A 40 -14.77 23.88 -27.87
CA ARG A 40 -16.15 23.86 -28.36
C ARG A 40 -16.24 23.25 -29.75
N HIS A 41 -17.32 22.51 -30.00
CA HIS A 41 -17.56 21.92 -31.31
C HIS A 41 -17.79 22.96 -32.41
N GLU A 42 -18.34 24.13 -32.07
CA GLU A 42 -18.56 25.25 -33.00
C GLU A 42 -17.26 25.69 -33.69
N ASN A 43 -16.15 25.69 -32.94
CA ASN A 43 -14.84 26.12 -33.42
C ASN A 43 -14.05 24.97 -34.06
N ILE A 44 -14.29 23.73 -33.61
CA ILE A 44 -13.47 22.58 -33.95
C ILE A 44 -14.32 21.52 -34.66
N LYS A 45 -14.31 21.59 -35.99
CA LYS A 45 -15.11 20.72 -36.87
C LYS A 45 -14.37 19.44 -37.29
N SER A 46 -13.03 19.42 -37.25
CA SER A 46 -12.22 18.28 -37.67
C SER A 46 -11.25 17.84 -36.57
N THR A 47 -10.98 16.53 -36.51
CA THR A 47 -9.97 15.93 -35.62
C THR A 47 -8.57 16.50 -35.88
N SER A 48 -8.25 16.84 -37.13
CA SER A 48 -6.97 17.48 -37.48
C SER A 48 -6.81 18.87 -36.84
N ASN A 49 -7.86 19.68 -36.83
CA ASN A 49 -7.86 20.99 -36.16
C ASN A 49 -7.74 20.84 -34.64
N LEU A 50 -8.41 19.85 -34.06
CA LEU A 50 -8.31 19.55 -32.63
C LEU A 50 -6.88 19.21 -32.21
N ILE A 51 -6.18 18.37 -32.98
CA ILE A 51 -4.77 18.02 -32.71
C ILE A 51 -3.87 19.25 -32.85
N ARG A 52 -4.11 20.11 -33.84
CA ARG A 52 -3.37 21.38 -33.99
C ARG A 52 -3.55 22.27 -32.77
N GLU A 53 -4.77 22.41 -32.25
CA GLU A 53 -5.01 23.17 -31.02
C GLU A 53 -4.33 22.53 -29.80
N PHE A 54 -4.38 21.20 -29.65
CA PHE A 54 -3.65 20.50 -28.58
C PHE A 54 -2.16 20.83 -28.62
N ASN A 55 -1.54 20.77 -29.79
CA ASN A 55 -0.12 21.09 -29.96
C ASN A 55 0.19 22.55 -29.65
N SER A 56 -0.70 23.49 -30.00
CA SER A 56 -0.49 24.92 -29.72
C SER A 56 -0.44 25.26 -28.21
N ILE A 57 -1.17 24.50 -27.38
CA ILE A 57 -1.29 24.76 -25.94
C ILE A 57 -0.36 23.87 -25.12
N LEU A 58 0.19 22.81 -25.72
CA LEU A 58 0.96 21.77 -25.04
C LEU A 58 2.07 22.33 -24.13
N HIS A 59 2.81 23.35 -24.59
CA HIS A 59 3.91 23.96 -23.83
C HIS A 59 3.46 24.65 -22.54
N ASN A 60 2.26 25.24 -22.50
CA ASN A 60 1.75 26.00 -21.37
C ASN A 60 0.60 25.29 -20.64
N ILE A 61 0.38 24.00 -20.92
CA ILE A 61 -0.82 23.27 -20.50
C ILE A 61 -1.03 23.22 -18.98
N GLU A 62 0.05 23.21 -18.19
CA GLU A 62 -0.02 23.20 -16.72
C GLU A 62 -0.65 24.48 -16.14
N SER A 63 -0.66 25.56 -16.92
CA SER A 63 -1.30 26.84 -16.56
C SER A 63 -2.79 26.85 -16.89
N TYR A 64 -3.30 25.92 -17.68
CA TYR A 64 -4.70 25.89 -18.13
C TYR A 64 -5.58 24.90 -17.37
N VAL A 65 -6.82 25.32 -17.12
CA VAL A 65 -7.96 24.44 -16.83
C VAL A 65 -8.72 24.23 -18.13
N LEU A 66 -8.79 22.98 -18.59
CA LEU A 66 -9.40 22.64 -19.87
C LEU A 66 -10.87 22.28 -19.69
N PHE A 67 -11.73 22.84 -20.53
CA PHE A 67 -13.15 22.50 -20.61
C PHE A 67 -13.46 21.88 -21.96
N PHE A 68 -14.20 20.79 -21.97
CA PHE A 68 -14.58 20.08 -23.18
C PHE A 68 -16.10 19.96 -23.35
N ASP A 69 -16.57 20.48 -24.50
CA ASP A 69 -17.57 19.85 -25.38
C ASP A 69 -17.97 18.40 -25.15
N ASN A 70 -19.24 18.04 -24.91
CA ASN A 70 -19.65 16.63 -25.04
C ASN A 70 -19.30 16.07 -26.45
N ILE A 71 -19.65 16.80 -27.51
CA ILE A 71 -19.33 16.38 -28.89
C ILE A 71 -17.82 16.24 -29.11
N ILE A 72 -17.01 17.12 -28.52
CA ILE A 72 -15.55 17.02 -28.58
C ILE A 72 -15.05 15.78 -27.84
N ILE A 73 -15.61 15.49 -26.66
CA ILE A 73 -15.28 14.30 -25.87
C ILE A 73 -15.59 13.03 -26.65
N GLN A 74 -16.77 12.92 -27.24
CA GLN A 74 -17.15 11.78 -28.07
C GLN A 74 -16.19 11.59 -29.24
N ASN A 75 -15.82 12.68 -29.92
CA ASN A 75 -14.83 12.63 -30.99
C ASN A 75 -13.43 12.23 -30.48
N CYS A 76 -13.03 12.71 -29.29
CA CYS A 76 -11.76 12.36 -28.66
C CYS A 76 -11.70 10.86 -28.34
N ILE A 77 -12.75 10.34 -27.68
CA ILE A 77 -12.86 8.93 -27.29
C ILE A 77 -12.84 8.03 -28.53
N LYS A 78 -13.61 8.38 -29.56
CA LYS A 78 -13.78 7.55 -30.75
C LYS A 78 -12.57 7.56 -31.69
N TYR A 79 -11.98 8.73 -31.95
CA TYR A 79 -10.97 8.87 -33.00
C TYR A 79 -9.54 9.02 -32.49
N ILE A 80 -9.33 9.64 -31.32
CA ILE A 80 -7.99 9.97 -30.81
C ILE A 80 -7.80 9.75 -29.29
N PRO A 81 -8.20 8.58 -28.74
CA PRO A 81 -8.23 8.38 -27.29
C PRO A 81 -6.85 8.55 -26.63
N ASN A 82 -5.79 8.01 -27.24
CA ASN A 82 -4.42 8.10 -26.73
C ASN A 82 -3.93 9.54 -26.69
N ALA A 83 -4.04 10.27 -27.81
CA ALA A 83 -3.60 11.67 -27.89
C ALA A 83 -4.39 12.57 -26.94
N PHE A 84 -5.70 12.33 -26.79
CA PHE A 84 -6.55 13.08 -25.86
C PHE A 84 -6.09 12.90 -24.41
N VAL A 85 -5.95 11.65 -23.93
CA VAL A 85 -5.54 11.39 -22.55
C VAL A 85 -4.11 11.87 -22.31
N ASP A 86 -3.22 11.72 -23.30
CA ASP A 86 -1.83 12.14 -23.16
C ASP A 86 -1.69 13.66 -23.04
N PHE A 87 -2.46 14.40 -23.82
CA PHE A 87 -2.57 15.84 -23.74
C PHE A 87 -3.25 16.28 -22.43
N ALA A 88 -4.51 15.88 -22.22
CA ALA A 88 -5.35 16.44 -21.17
C ALA A 88 -4.85 16.10 -19.75
N ALA A 89 -4.17 14.96 -19.55
CA ALA A 89 -3.61 14.59 -18.25
C ALA A 89 -2.50 15.52 -17.73
N ASN A 90 -1.86 16.29 -18.63
CA ASN A 90 -0.81 17.24 -18.26
C ASN A 90 -1.39 18.56 -17.74
N ALA A 91 -2.65 18.86 -18.07
CA ALA A 91 -3.32 20.08 -17.64
C ALA A 91 -3.41 20.23 -16.11
N ARG A 92 -3.74 21.44 -15.66
CA ARG A 92 -3.98 21.74 -14.24
C ARG A 92 -5.16 20.95 -13.68
N ALA A 93 -6.24 20.93 -14.45
CA ALA A 93 -7.47 20.19 -14.23
C ALA A 93 -8.22 20.10 -15.57
N VAL A 94 -9.04 19.07 -15.71
CA VAL A 94 -9.86 18.83 -16.90
C VAL A 94 -11.31 18.78 -16.48
N VAL A 95 -12.19 19.42 -17.24
CA VAL A 95 -13.62 19.48 -17.00
C VAL A 95 -14.34 19.03 -18.26
N CYS A 96 -15.07 17.93 -18.15
CA CYS A 96 -15.86 17.37 -19.22
C CYS A 96 -17.33 17.67 -18.92
N CYS A 97 -17.98 18.39 -19.84
CA CYS A 97 -19.33 18.92 -19.65
C CYS A 97 -20.36 18.08 -20.41
N ARG A 98 -21.59 18.03 -19.88
CA ARG A 98 -22.72 17.25 -20.42
C ARG A 98 -22.39 15.78 -20.72
N CYS A 99 -21.57 15.15 -19.88
CA CYS A 99 -21.21 13.75 -20.04
C CYS A 99 -22.35 12.81 -19.66
N SER A 100 -22.63 11.82 -20.50
CA SER A 100 -23.49 10.68 -20.18
C SER A 100 -22.79 9.73 -19.18
N PRO A 101 -23.54 8.90 -18.44
CA PRO A 101 -22.97 7.89 -17.54
C PRO A 101 -21.97 6.95 -18.24
N ILE A 102 -22.23 6.60 -19.50
CA ILE A 102 -21.38 5.73 -20.31
C ILE A 102 -20.06 6.44 -20.63
N GLU A 103 -20.10 7.70 -21.07
CA GLU A 103 -18.90 8.48 -21.37
C GLU A 103 -18.03 8.69 -20.11
N LYS A 104 -18.65 8.90 -18.95
CA LYS A 104 -17.92 9.02 -17.68
C LYS A 104 -17.10 7.75 -17.39
N LYS A 105 -17.71 6.58 -17.58
CA LYS A 105 -17.05 5.27 -17.44
C LYS A 105 -15.92 5.10 -18.46
N GLU A 106 -16.18 5.42 -19.73
CA GLU A 106 -15.18 5.29 -20.80
C GLU A 106 -13.94 6.17 -20.53
N ILE A 107 -14.14 7.42 -20.11
CA ILE A 107 -13.04 8.33 -19.75
C ILE A 107 -12.20 7.74 -18.61
N ALA A 108 -12.85 7.20 -17.57
CA ALA A 108 -12.13 6.58 -16.45
C ALA A 108 -11.27 5.39 -16.92
N ILE A 109 -11.83 4.50 -17.75
CA ILE A 109 -11.12 3.34 -18.31
C ILE A 109 -9.95 3.79 -19.21
N LEU A 110 -10.16 4.80 -20.06
CA LEU A 110 -9.12 5.35 -20.94
C LEU A 110 -7.95 5.93 -20.13
N ILE A 111 -8.23 6.73 -19.09
CA ILE A 111 -7.17 7.29 -18.24
C ILE A 111 -6.38 6.17 -17.56
N LYS A 112 -7.07 5.16 -17.03
CA LYS A 112 -6.46 4.01 -16.34
C LYS A 112 -5.54 3.22 -17.27
N THR A 113 -6.02 2.87 -18.46
CA THR A 113 -5.30 2.04 -19.43
C THR A 113 -4.12 2.76 -20.06
N ILE A 114 -4.30 4.02 -20.48
CA ILE A 114 -3.27 4.78 -21.20
C ILE A 114 -2.18 5.28 -20.25
N LYS A 115 -2.55 5.90 -19.11
CA LYS A 115 -1.55 6.43 -18.17
C LYS A 115 -0.94 5.36 -17.26
N LYS A 116 -1.54 4.18 -17.17
CA LYS A 116 -1.13 3.09 -16.26
C LYS A 116 -0.93 3.59 -14.83
N LYS A 117 -1.78 4.53 -14.40
CA LYS A 117 -1.79 5.11 -13.05
C LYS A 117 -3.04 4.67 -12.32
N LYS A 118 -2.94 4.63 -10.99
CA LYS A 118 -4.10 4.40 -10.13
C LYS A 118 -5.09 5.55 -10.25
N ILE A 119 -6.34 5.22 -10.53
CA ILE A 119 -7.44 6.17 -10.64
C ILE A 119 -8.42 6.00 -9.48
N LEU A 120 -8.98 7.13 -9.05
CA LEU A 120 -9.99 7.19 -8.00
C LEU A 120 -11.18 7.99 -8.53
N CYS A 121 -12.36 7.39 -8.51
CA CYS A 121 -13.59 8.02 -8.97
C CYS A 121 -14.48 8.32 -7.76
N ILE A 122 -15.13 9.48 -7.77
CA ILE A 122 -16.02 9.94 -6.71
C ILE A 122 -17.34 10.31 -7.36
N GLY A 123 -18.45 9.87 -6.77
CA GLY A 123 -19.79 10.25 -7.21
C GLY A 123 -20.79 10.20 -6.05
N ASP A 124 -21.97 10.73 -6.28
CA ASP A 124 -23.05 10.84 -5.28
C ASP A 124 -24.41 10.33 -5.77
N GLY A 125 -24.59 10.14 -7.09
CA GLY A 125 -25.83 9.64 -7.70
C GLY A 125 -25.64 8.42 -8.62
N GLY A 126 -26.74 7.75 -8.96
CA GLY A 126 -26.75 6.53 -9.79
C GLY A 126 -26.01 6.67 -11.13
N ASN A 127 -25.97 7.89 -11.68
CA ASN A 127 -25.26 8.23 -12.92
C ASN A 127 -23.74 8.04 -12.83
N ASP A 128 -23.18 7.97 -11.62
CA ASP A 128 -21.75 7.82 -11.40
C ASP A 128 -21.35 6.38 -11.05
N VAL A 129 -22.31 5.47 -10.82
CA VAL A 129 -22.06 4.07 -10.41
C VAL A 129 -21.13 3.38 -11.40
N ALA A 130 -21.43 3.47 -12.70
CA ALA A 130 -20.64 2.86 -13.76
C ALA A 130 -19.19 3.41 -13.81
N MET A 131 -19.00 4.69 -13.49
CA MET A 131 -17.69 5.33 -13.41
C MET A 131 -16.93 4.89 -12.15
N ILE A 132 -17.61 4.82 -11.00
CA ILE A 132 -17.05 4.39 -9.70
C ILE A 132 -16.53 2.95 -9.80
N GLN A 133 -17.34 2.03 -10.33
CA GLN A 133 -16.99 0.61 -10.48
C GLN A 133 -15.83 0.37 -11.46
N SER A 134 -15.59 1.30 -12.40
CA SER A 134 -14.49 1.19 -13.36
C SER A 134 -13.12 1.65 -12.83
N ALA A 135 -13.10 2.30 -11.66
CA ALA A 135 -11.89 2.84 -11.05
C ALA A 135 -10.99 1.77 -10.40
N ASP A 136 -9.81 2.15 -9.89
CA ASP A 136 -9.09 1.29 -8.94
C ASP A 136 -9.65 1.43 -7.52
N ILE A 137 -10.20 2.61 -7.20
CA ILE A 137 -10.88 2.91 -5.94
C ILE A 137 -12.12 3.75 -6.26
N GLY A 138 -13.29 3.23 -5.91
CA GLY A 138 -14.57 3.91 -6.03
C GLY A 138 -15.01 4.52 -4.70
N ILE A 139 -15.30 5.83 -4.68
CA ILE A 139 -15.78 6.53 -3.48
C ILE A 139 -17.21 7.04 -3.69
N GLY A 140 -18.11 6.59 -2.83
CA GLY A 140 -19.47 7.11 -2.74
C GLY A 140 -19.58 8.27 -1.75
N VAL A 141 -20.21 9.36 -2.15
CA VAL A 141 -20.58 10.45 -1.24
C VAL A 141 -22.05 10.30 -0.85
N LEU A 142 -22.33 10.31 0.45
CA LEU A 142 -23.72 10.27 0.94
C LEU A 142 -24.46 11.55 0.53
N GLY A 143 -25.28 11.43 -0.51
CA GLY A 143 -26.21 12.46 -0.97
C GLY A 143 -27.65 12.18 -0.54
N LYS A 144 -28.55 13.15 -0.78
CA LYS A 144 -30.00 12.96 -0.59
C LYS A 144 -30.63 12.05 -1.64
N GLU A 145 -30.02 11.94 -2.82
CA GLU A 145 -30.64 11.31 -4.00
C GLU A 145 -30.05 9.93 -4.36
N GLY A 146 -28.88 9.55 -3.83
CA GLY A 146 -28.14 8.39 -4.31
C GLY A 146 -27.88 7.29 -3.28
N LYS A 147 -28.92 6.54 -2.88
CA LYS A 147 -28.71 5.29 -2.12
C LYS A 147 -27.97 4.21 -2.93
N GLN A 148 -28.04 4.26 -4.25
CA GLN A 148 -27.38 3.29 -5.15
C GLN A 148 -25.85 3.37 -5.07
N VAL A 149 -25.29 4.58 -5.12
CA VAL A 149 -23.84 4.80 -5.03
C VAL A 149 -23.22 4.27 -3.75
N VAL A 150 -24.00 4.26 -2.66
CA VAL A 150 -23.55 3.71 -1.38
C VAL A 150 -23.30 2.21 -1.47
N HIS A 151 -24.13 1.48 -2.21
CA HIS A 151 -23.98 0.04 -2.37
C HIS A 151 -22.82 -0.33 -3.29
N ASP A 152 -22.62 0.45 -4.35
CA ASP A 152 -21.67 0.14 -5.43
C ASP A 152 -20.28 0.78 -5.27
N SER A 153 -19.98 1.36 -4.09
CA SER A 153 -18.69 2.02 -3.82
C SER A 153 -17.82 1.25 -2.83
N ASP A 154 -16.50 1.28 -3.02
CA ASP A 154 -15.53 0.65 -2.11
C ASP A 154 -15.49 1.37 -0.76
N ILE A 155 -15.61 2.71 -0.78
CA ILE A 155 -15.54 3.55 0.42
C ILE A 155 -16.64 4.61 0.38
N ILE A 156 -17.39 4.72 1.47
CA ILE A 156 -18.44 5.72 1.62
C ILE A 156 -17.94 6.87 2.50
N VAL A 157 -18.18 8.11 2.06
CA VAL A 157 -17.91 9.32 2.84
C VAL A 157 -19.17 10.17 2.98
N SER A 158 -19.35 10.77 4.16
CA SER A 158 -20.53 11.61 4.42
C SER A 158 -20.54 12.93 3.66
N LYS A 159 -19.37 13.53 3.40
CA LYS A 159 -19.22 14.80 2.70
C LYS A 159 -17.93 14.79 1.89
N PHE A 160 -17.92 15.46 0.74
CA PHE A 160 -16.73 15.61 -0.10
C PHE A 160 -15.50 16.15 0.65
N LYS A 161 -15.69 17.02 1.66
CA LYS A 161 -14.59 17.57 2.49
C LYS A 161 -13.78 16.49 3.23
N ASN A 162 -14.36 15.31 3.48
CA ASN A 162 -13.71 14.23 4.22
C ASN A 162 -12.69 13.47 3.36
N ILE A 163 -12.79 13.58 2.02
CA ILE A 163 -11.90 12.92 1.07
C ILE A 163 -10.44 13.35 1.28
N LYS A 164 -10.20 14.62 1.63
CA LYS A 164 -8.85 15.10 1.95
C LYS A 164 -8.23 14.36 3.14
N LYS A 165 -9.04 14.00 4.15
CA LYS A 165 -8.59 13.22 5.33
C LYS A 165 -8.40 11.76 4.93
N LEU A 166 -9.36 11.21 4.19
CA LEU A 166 -9.32 9.83 3.73
C LEU A 166 -8.06 9.53 2.91
N ILE A 167 -7.80 10.30 1.85
CA ILE A 167 -6.68 10.03 0.94
C ILE A 167 -5.34 10.38 1.59
N LEU A 168 -5.22 11.60 2.15
CA LEU A 168 -3.92 12.10 2.58
C LEU A 168 -3.46 11.53 3.91
N TYR A 169 -4.37 11.30 4.87
CA TYR A 169 -4.03 10.78 6.18
C TYR A 169 -4.18 9.25 6.27
N TYR A 170 -5.40 8.74 6.07
CA TYR A 170 -5.62 7.30 6.18
C TYR A 170 -4.92 6.55 5.05
N GLY A 171 -5.12 6.95 3.79
CA GLY A 171 -4.50 6.28 2.64
C GLY A 171 -2.97 6.23 2.71
N ASN A 172 -2.33 7.32 3.12
CA ASN A 172 -0.87 7.36 3.24
C ASN A 172 -0.36 6.49 4.40
N ASN A 173 -0.97 6.57 5.58
CA ASN A 173 -0.58 5.73 6.72
C ASN A 173 -0.83 4.25 6.45
N THR A 174 -1.99 3.88 5.91
CA THR A 174 -2.30 2.50 5.56
C THR A 174 -1.33 1.95 4.53
N PHE A 175 -0.96 2.73 3.51
CA PHE A 175 0.07 2.32 2.54
C PHE A 175 1.43 2.07 3.21
N LEU A 176 1.85 2.92 4.15
CA LEU A 176 3.14 2.75 4.83
C LEU A 176 3.14 1.59 5.83
N GLN A 177 2.05 1.40 6.57
CA GLN A 177 1.85 0.28 7.48
C GLN A 177 1.86 -1.04 6.72
N THR A 178 1.03 -1.16 5.68
CA THR A 178 0.96 -2.37 4.84
C THR A 178 2.29 -2.66 4.14
N SER A 179 2.99 -1.64 3.66
CA SER A 179 4.32 -1.83 3.08
C SER A 179 5.36 -2.31 4.09
N SER A 180 5.31 -1.82 5.33
CA SER A 180 6.15 -2.30 6.43
C SER A 180 5.84 -3.77 6.72
N LEU A 181 4.56 -4.12 6.89
CA LEU A 181 4.11 -5.49 7.11
C LEU A 181 4.58 -6.44 6.00
N CYS A 182 4.43 -6.06 4.72
CA CYS A 182 4.92 -6.88 3.62
C CYS A 182 6.44 -7.11 3.71
N SER A 183 7.21 -6.08 4.08
CA SER A 183 8.66 -6.18 4.23
C SER A 183 9.05 -7.15 5.34
N PHE A 184 8.35 -7.10 6.48
CA PHE A 184 8.56 -8.01 7.61
C PHE A 184 8.12 -9.45 7.28
N LEU A 185 7.01 -9.65 6.56
CA LEU A 185 6.60 -10.99 6.11
C LEU A 185 7.64 -11.63 5.21
N ILE A 186 8.18 -10.84 4.27
CA ILE A 186 9.26 -11.28 3.37
C ILE A 186 10.49 -11.64 4.20
N HIS A 187 10.93 -10.74 5.08
CA HIS A 187 12.09 -10.98 5.94
C HIS A 187 11.94 -12.25 6.79
N ARG A 188 10.80 -12.40 7.47
CA ARG A 188 10.44 -13.55 8.32
C ARG A 188 10.45 -14.86 7.55
N GLY A 189 9.94 -14.86 6.32
CA GLY A 189 10.00 -16.03 5.45
C GLY A 189 11.44 -16.36 5.03
N PHE A 190 12.17 -15.36 4.53
CA PHE A 190 13.53 -15.56 4.02
C PHE A 190 14.51 -16.02 5.09
N ILE A 191 14.47 -15.43 6.29
CA ILE A 191 15.39 -15.82 7.38
C ILE A 191 15.20 -17.29 7.79
N LEU A 192 13.95 -17.77 7.88
CA LEU A 192 13.65 -19.18 8.16
C LEU A 192 14.17 -20.09 7.05
N THR A 193 13.89 -19.76 5.78
CA THR A 193 14.37 -20.57 4.65
C THR A 193 15.89 -20.60 4.55
N TYR A 194 16.55 -19.48 4.87
CA TYR A 194 18.00 -19.38 4.82
C TYR A 194 18.67 -20.13 5.99
N LEU A 195 18.10 -20.06 7.20
CA LEU A 195 18.56 -20.88 8.32
C LEU A 195 18.41 -22.37 8.03
N GLN A 196 17.27 -22.78 7.45
CA GLN A 196 17.06 -24.14 6.99
C GLN A 196 18.12 -24.56 5.96
N PHE A 197 18.45 -23.68 5.01
CA PHE A 197 19.47 -23.95 3.99
C PHE A 197 20.86 -24.15 4.60
N ILE A 198 21.33 -23.26 5.48
CA ILE A 198 22.63 -23.42 6.15
C ILE A 198 22.62 -24.68 7.00
N TYR A 199 21.55 -24.90 7.74
CA TYR A 199 21.38 -26.07 8.59
C TYR A 199 21.53 -27.35 7.76
N SER A 200 20.76 -27.53 6.67
CA SER A 200 20.91 -28.67 5.78
C SER A 200 22.32 -28.79 5.20
N TYR A 201 22.97 -27.68 4.82
CA TYR A 201 24.34 -27.71 4.31
C TYR A 201 25.35 -28.26 5.32
N ILE A 202 25.25 -27.86 6.60
CA ILE A 202 26.12 -28.35 7.68
C ILE A 202 25.90 -29.84 7.94
N PHE A 203 24.65 -30.31 7.89
CA PHE A 203 24.28 -31.70 8.14
C PHE A 203 24.32 -32.55 6.86
N PHE A 204 25.41 -32.46 6.09
CA PHE A 204 25.67 -33.28 4.90
C PHE A 204 24.55 -33.24 3.84
N SER A 205 23.85 -32.11 3.71
CA SER A 205 22.74 -31.92 2.77
C SER A 205 21.56 -32.87 3.01
N ILE A 206 21.38 -33.33 4.24
CA ILE A 206 20.18 -34.06 4.65
C ILE A 206 19.02 -33.06 4.84
N PRO A 207 17.84 -33.30 4.25
CA PRO A 207 16.70 -32.37 4.30
C PRO A 207 15.91 -32.51 5.63
N VAL A 208 16.61 -32.43 6.76
CA VAL A 208 15.97 -32.41 8.09
C VAL A 208 15.62 -30.96 8.43
N SER A 209 14.37 -30.70 8.84
CA SER A 209 13.96 -29.36 9.26
C SER A 209 14.64 -28.97 10.57
N ILE A 210 15.20 -27.76 10.64
CA ILE A 210 15.82 -27.19 11.85
C ILE A 210 14.78 -27.02 12.96
N PHE A 211 13.55 -26.58 12.61
CA PHE A 211 12.44 -26.45 13.54
C PHE A 211 11.37 -27.47 13.17
N GLN A 212 11.03 -28.36 14.09
CA GLN A 212 10.09 -29.46 13.85
C GLN A 212 8.81 -29.30 14.67
N GLY A 213 7.69 -29.78 14.12
CA GLY A 213 6.40 -29.87 14.80
C GLY A 213 5.95 -28.53 15.38
N TRP A 214 5.74 -28.52 16.71
CA TRP A 214 5.22 -27.36 17.43
C TRP A 214 6.14 -26.15 17.43
N LEU A 215 7.46 -26.31 17.24
CA LEU A 215 8.39 -25.16 17.17
C LEU A 215 8.12 -24.33 15.90
N GLN A 216 7.98 -25.00 14.75
CA GLN A 216 7.70 -24.31 13.48
C GLN A 216 6.33 -23.63 13.51
N ILE A 217 5.29 -24.35 13.96
CA ILE A 217 3.93 -23.81 14.10
C ILE A 217 3.91 -22.66 15.11
N GLY A 218 4.59 -22.83 16.25
CA GLY A 218 4.75 -21.84 17.30
C GLY A 218 5.30 -20.52 16.77
N TYR A 219 6.41 -20.58 16.03
CA TYR A 219 7.05 -19.39 15.47
C TYR A 219 6.14 -18.65 14.50
N THR A 220 5.56 -19.34 13.52
CA THR A 220 4.78 -18.66 12.46
C THR A 220 3.43 -18.15 12.94
N THR A 221 2.86 -18.79 13.97
CA THR A 221 1.46 -18.59 14.36
C THR A 221 1.31 -17.89 15.71
N TYR A 222 2.02 -18.32 16.75
CA TYR A 222 1.78 -17.86 18.12
C TYR A 222 2.77 -16.79 18.59
N TYR A 223 4.07 -16.99 18.36
CA TYR A 223 5.10 -16.15 18.97
C TYR A 223 5.35 -14.86 18.19
N THR A 224 5.26 -14.86 16.87
CA THR A 224 5.61 -13.68 16.05
C THR A 224 4.40 -12.94 15.48
N THR A 225 3.22 -13.56 15.39
CA THR A 225 2.06 -12.99 14.68
C THR A 225 1.48 -11.75 15.35
N ALA A 226 1.29 -11.75 16.67
CA ALA A 226 0.72 -10.60 17.36
C ALA A 226 1.65 -9.36 17.32
N PRO A 227 2.97 -9.49 17.60
CA PRO A 227 3.94 -8.41 17.38
C PRO A 227 3.95 -7.93 15.94
N PHE A 228 3.98 -8.85 14.98
CA PHE A 228 3.94 -8.53 13.56
C PHE A 228 2.69 -7.71 13.19
N LEU A 229 1.49 -8.18 13.56
CA LEU A 229 0.24 -7.48 13.25
C LEU A 229 0.10 -6.14 13.97
N SER A 230 0.76 -5.98 15.12
CA SER A 230 0.72 -4.73 15.87
C SER A 230 1.30 -3.53 15.11
N LEU A 231 2.14 -3.76 14.09
CA LEU A 231 2.62 -2.73 13.16
C LEU A 231 1.48 -2.03 12.40
N LEU A 232 0.28 -2.61 12.29
CA LEU A 232 -0.91 -1.95 11.75
C LEU A 232 -1.33 -0.73 12.58
N LEU A 233 -1.01 -0.72 13.88
CA LEU A 233 -1.36 0.35 14.79
C LEU A 233 -0.36 1.51 14.75
N ASP A 234 0.79 1.34 14.09
CA ASP A 234 1.84 2.36 14.02
C ASP A 234 1.46 3.52 13.09
N ILE A 235 1.32 4.72 13.65
CA ILE A 235 1.03 5.94 12.91
C ILE A 235 2.34 6.57 12.42
N LYS A 236 2.75 6.21 11.20
CA LYS A 236 3.96 6.74 10.55
C LYS A 236 3.91 8.26 10.30
N ILE A 237 2.74 8.82 10.01
CA ILE A 237 2.63 10.26 9.73
C ILE A 237 1.48 10.89 10.52
N LYS A 238 1.84 11.83 11.39
CA LYS A 238 0.89 12.59 12.20
C LYS A 238 -0.03 13.45 11.34
N LYS A 239 -1.30 13.52 11.74
CA LYS A 239 -2.37 14.24 11.04
C LYS A 239 -2.03 15.72 10.78
N ASN A 240 -1.46 16.41 11.77
CA ASN A 240 -1.15 17.85 11.66
C ASN A 240 -0.11 18.12 10.56
N LEU A 241 0.89 17.25 10.44
CA LEU A 241 1.97 17.39 9.46
C LEU A 241 1.44 17.30 8.02
N ILE A 242 0.48 16.41 7.77
CA ILE A 242 -0.12 16.21 6.43
C ILE A 242 -0.94 17.41 6.00
N TYR A 243 -1.62 18.08 6.94
CA TYR A 243 -2.39 19.28 6.64
C TYR A 243 -1.50 20.50 6.40
N LEU A 244 -0.35 20.58 7.08
CA LEU A 244 0.65 21.63 6.86
C LEU A 244 1.43 21.41 5.56
N TYR A 245 1.83 20.18 5.28
CA TYR A 245 2.67 19.81 4.14
C TYR A 245 2.04 18.67 3.31
N PRO A 246 0.98 18.95 2.52
CA PRO A 246 0.35 17.96 1.66
C PRO A 246 1.30 17.41 0.59
N GLU A 247 2.41 18.09 0.29
CA GLU A 247 3.45 17.66 -0.65
C GLU A 247 4.12 16.34 -0.22
N ILE A 248 4.06 15.97 1.06
CA ILE A 248 4.59 14.68 1.58
C ILE A 248 3.99 13.49 0.82
N TYR A 249 2.73 13.57 0.40
CA TYR A 249 2.08 12.53 -0.39
C TYR A 249 2.74 12.32 -1.78
N LYS A 250 3.39 13.36 -2.33
CA LYS A 250 4.13 13.27 -3.60
C LYS A 250 5.48 12.55 -3.43
N ASN A 251 5.96 12.39 -2.20
CA ASN A 251 7.32 11.97 -1.93
C ASN A 251 7.61 10.57 -2.51
N LYS A 252 8.55 10.52 -3.46
CA LYS A 252 8.93 9.29 -4.19
C LYS A 252 9.49 8.21 -3.26
N LYS A 253 10.03 8.59 -2.09
CA LYS A 253 10.54 7.63 -1.09
C LYS A 253 9.46 6.67 -0.59
N HIS A 254 8.20 7.12 -0.46
CA HIS A 254 7.11 6.23 -0.06
C HIS A 254 6.83 5.15 -1.12
N LYS A 255 6.85 5.51 -2.41
CA LYS A 255 6.62 4.55 -3.51
C LYS A 255 7.68 3.45 -3.60
N ARG A 256 8.91 3.73 -3.15
CA ARG A 256 10.03 2.79 -3.21
C ARG A 256 9.99 1.68 -2.17
N LYS A 257 9.15 1.76 -1.12
CA LYS A 257 9.15 0.74 -0.07
C LYS A 257 8.77 -0.66 -0.60
N LEU A 258 8.03 -0.75 -1.71
CA LEU A 258 7.67 -2.03 -2.36
C LEU A 258 8.37 -2.25 -3.72
N ASP A 259 9.43 -1.49 -4.02
CA ASP A 259 10.20 -1.73 -5.25
C ASP A 259 11.09 -2.98 -5.13
N LEU A 260 11.47 -3.55 -6.28
CA LEU A 260 12.42 -4.66 -6.37
C LEU A 260 13.73 -4.39 -5.62
N LYS A 261 14.19 -3.14 -5.60
CA LYS A 261 15.39 -2.76 -4.83
C LYS A 261 15.20 -3.01 -3.33
N SER A 262 14.05 -2.62 -2.78
CA SER A 262 13.75 -2.81 -1.35
C SER A 262 13.61 -4.30 -1.02
N PHE A 263 13.02 -5.07 -1.93
CA PHE A 263 12.99 -6.54 -1.82
C PHE A 263 14.39 -7.14 -1.67
N PHE A 264 15.33 -6.83 -2.58
CA PHE A 264 16.69 -7.38 -2.49
C PHE A 264 17.43 -6.90 -1.25
N ILE A 265 17.23 -5.66 -0.80
CA ILE A 265 17.81 -5.17 0.46
C ILE A 265 17.31 -6.03 1.63
N ILE A 266 16.01 -6.31 1.71
CA ILE A 266 15.43 -7.15 2.77
C ILE A 266 16.00 -8.57 2.71
N VAL A 267 16.11 -9.16 1.52
CA VAL A 267 16.72 -10.51 1.34
C VAL A 267 18.15 -10.53 1.86
N TRP A 268 18.97 -9.52 1.54
CA TRP A 268 20.34 -9.42 2.05
C TRP A 268 20.39 -9.26 3.58
N ILE A 269 19.48 -8.48 4.16
CA ILE A 269 19.34 -8.36 5.63
C ILE A 269 18.98 -9.72 6.24
N SER A 270 18.03 -10.47 5.67
CA SER A 270 17.64 -11.80 6.13
C SER A 270 18.79 -12.80 6.07
N ILE A 271 19.56 -12.79 4.98
CA ILE A 271 20.75 -13.64 4.83
C ILE A 271 21.76 -13.28 5.93
N PHE A 272 22.12 -12.00 6.05
CA PHE A 272 23.09 -11.55 7.06
C PHE A 272 22.68 -11.93 8.48
N GLN A 273 21.44 -11.61 8.88
CA GLN A 273 20.94 -11.91 10.21
C GLN A 273 20.86 -13.42 10.46
N GLY A 274 20.41 -14.21 9.46
CA GLY A 274 20.39 -15.66 9.56
C GLY A 274 21.79 -16.28 9.69
N THR A 275 22.79 -15.76 8.97
CA THR A 275 24.19 -16.20 9.10
C THR A 275 24.72 -15.92 10.51
N VAL A 276 24.46 -14.73 11.04
CA VAL A 276 24.88 -14.34 12.40
C VAL A 276 24.24 -15.24 13.45
N VAL A 277 22.94 -15.50 13.35
CA VAL A 277 22.21 -16.40 14.26
C VAL A 277 22.82 -17.81 14.22
N MET A 278 23.00 -18.38 13.03
CA MET A 278 23.50 -19.75 12.88
C MET A 278 24.95 -19.91 13.31
N LEU A 279 25.85 -19.02 12.85
CA LEU A 279 27.27 -19.07 13.24
C LEU A 279 27.46 -18.78 14.74
N GLY A 280 26.66 -17.87 15.28
CA GLY A 280 26.65 -17.59 16.72
C GLY A 280 26.25 -18.81 17.54
N ALA A 281 25.19 -19.52 17.12
CA ALA A 281 24.75 -20.75 17.76
C ALA A 281 25.81 -21.86 17.69
N LEU A 282 26.43 -22.08 16.53
CA LEU A 282 27.50 -23.08 16.35
C LEU A 282 28.70 -22.77 17.24
N LYS A 283 29.20 -21.53 17.20
CA LYS A 283 30.43 -21.16 17.93
C LYS A 283 30.25 -21.25 19.46
N LEU A 284 29.08 -20.92 19.97
CA LEU A 284 28.81 -20.93 21.41
C LEU A 284 28.48 -22.33 21.95
N PHE A 285 27.95 -23.24 21.11
CA PHE A 285 27.39 -24.51 21.58
C PHE A 285 27.74 -25.69 20.66
N ASN A 286 29.03 -25.84 20.34
CA ASN A 286 29.56 -26.88 19.44
C ASN A 286 29.20 -28.33 19.85
N ASP A 287 28.94 -28.57 21.14
CA ASP A 287 28.92 -29.93 21.69
C ASP A 287 27.52 -30.57 21.75
N ASN A 288 26.43 -29.81 21.57
CA ASN A 288 25.07 -30.31 21.73
C ASN A 288 24.11 -29.81 20.65
N TYR A 289 23.63 -30.74 19.81
CA TYR A 289 22.72 -30.47 18.70
C TYR A 289 21.38 -29.83 19.13
N ASN A 290 20.75 -30.34 20.20
CA ASN A 290 19.48 -29.80 20.69
C ASN A 290 19.64 -28.35 21.17
N ASN A 291 20.79 -28.01 21.75
CA ASN A 291 21.08 -26.65 22.20
C ASN A 291 21.16 -25.69 21.01
N LEU A 292 21.72 -26.13 19.88
CA LEU A 292 21.78 -25.32 18.67
C LEU A 292 20.39 -24.94 18.16
N ILE A 293 19.44 -25.87 18.11
CA ILE A 293 18.06 -25.61 17.67
C ILE A 293 17.40 -24.61 18.61
N ASN A 294 17.45 -24.87 19.92
CA ASN A 294 16.75 -24.05 20.91
C ASN A 294 17.26 -22.62 20.96
N ILE A 295 18.57 -22.42 20.87
CA ILE A 295 19.19 -21.09 20.92
C ILE A 295 18.98 -20.33 19.61
N SER A 296 19.02 -21.03 18.47
CA SER A 296 18.66 -20.43 17.17
C SER A 296 17.19 -19.99 17.17
N PHE A 297 16.30 -20.77 17.77
CA PHE A 297 14.88 -20.42 17.93
C PHE A 297 14.67 -19.23 18.89
N SER A 298 15.32 -19.31 20.06
CA SER A 298 15.71 -18.22 20.97
C SER A 298 15.90 -16.87 20.32
N SER A 299 17.03 -16.82 19.63
CA SER A 299 17.56 -15.63 19.00
C SER A 299 16.68 -15.13 17.88
N LEU A 300 16.01 -16.00 17.11
CA LEU A 300 15.05 -15.58 16.09
C LEU A 300 13.86 -14.81 16.65
N ILE A 301 13.27 -15.26 17.76
CA ILE A 301 12.12 -14.58 18.38
C ILE A 301 12.56 -13.21 18.92
N VAL A 302 13.71 -13.16 19.59
CA VAL A 302 14.28 -11.90 20.09
C VAL A 302 14.60 -10.94 18.94
N LEU A 303 15.20 -11.45 17.86
CA LEU A 303 15.53 -10.68 16.66
C LEU A 303 14.29 -10.08 16.01
N GLU A 304 13.19 -10.84 15.92
CA GLU A 304 11.91 -10.34 15.39
C GLU A 304 11.40 -9.16 16.23
N ILE A 305 11.39 -9.30 17.56
CA ILE A 305 10.96 -8.23 18.48
C ILE A 305 11.87 -7.00 18.35
N MET A 306 13.19 -7.20 18.24
CA MET A 306 14.15 -6.11 18.02
C MET A 306 13.92 -5.40 16.69
N ASN A 307 13.72 -6.16 15.59
CA ASN A 307 13.44 -5.59 14.27
C ASN A 307 12.17 -4.75 14.30
N ILE A 308 11.10 -5.21 14.97
CA ILE A 308 9.86 -4.44 15.16
C ILE A 308 10.15 -3.14 15.93
N HIS A 309 10.90 -3.21 17.02
CA HIS A 309 11.25 -2.04 17.83
C HIS A 309 12.01 -0.97 17.02
N LEU A 310 12.88 -1.39 16.10
CA LEU A 310 13.65 -0.50 15.24
C LEU A 310 12.83 0.17 14.12
N GLU A 311 11.76 -0.48 13.64
CA GLU A 311 10.92 0.08 12.57
C GLU A 311 9.80 1.00 13.10
N VAL A 312 9.32 0.76 14.33
CA VAL A 312 8.19 1.50 14.91
C VAL A 312 8.52 2.98 15.09
N GLU A 313 7.63 3.85 14.60
CA GLU A 313 7.76 5.30 14.81
C GLU A 313 6.91 5.81 15.99
N SER A 314 5.77 5.16 16.24
CA SER A 314 4.84 5.55 17.30
C SER A 314 4.33 4.34 18.08
N TRP A 315 4.47 4.38 19.40
CA TRP A 315 4.03 3.31 20.28
C TRP A 315 2.56 3.44 20.65
N HIS A 316 1.75 2.48 20.20
CA HIS A 316 0.39 2.28 20.68
C HIS A 316 0.40 1.31 21.87
N PRO A 317 -0.41 1.51 22.93
CA PRO A 317 -0.44 0.61 24.09
C PRO A 317 -0.69 -0.87 23.72
N LEU A 318 -1.60 -1.11 22.76
CA LEU A 318 -1.88 -2.46 22.25
C LEU A 318 -0.67 -3.14 21.59
N MET A 319 0.26 -2.37 21.02
CA MET A 319 1.48 -2.92 20.44
C MET A 319 2.45 -3.38 21.53
N ILE A 320 2.57 -2.60 22.61
CA ILE A 320 3.35 -3.00 23.78
C ILE A 320 2.76 -4.28 24.38
N SER A 321 1.43 -4.33 24.56
CA SER A 321 0.78 -5.53 25.09
C SER A 321 0.94 -6.74 24.17
N ALA A 322 0.90 -6.57 22.85
CA ALA A 322 1.11 -7.66 21.89
C ALA A 322 2.53 -8.26 22.00
N ASN A 323 3.55 -7.40 22.11
CA ASN A 323 4.94 -7.84 22.30
C ASN A 323 5.13 -8.58 23.63
N ILE A 324 4.63 -8.02 24.73
CA ILE A 324 4.72 -8.64 26.06
C ILE A 324 3.96 -9.97 26.09
N CYS A 325 2.74 -10.01 25.54
CA CYS A 325 1.92 -11.22 25.51
C CYS A 325 2.60 -12.34 24.72
N SER A 326 3.14 -12.04 23.53
CA SER A 326 3.88 -13.05 22.75
C SER A 326 5.16 -13.54 23.44
N PHE A 327 5.86 -12.66 24.16
CA PHE A 327 7.01 -13.08 24.97
C PHE A 327 6.60 -13.99 26.13
N ILE A 328 5.50 -13.68 26.85
CA ILE A 328 4.97 -14.52 27.92
C ILE A 328 4.52 -15.88 27.37
N VAL A 329 3.80 -15.89 26.24
CA VAL A 329 3.38 -17.13 25.57
C VAL A 329 4.58 -17.98 25.19
N TYR A 330 5.66 -17.35 24.72
CA TYR A 330 6.91 -18.05 24.43
C TYR A 330 7.53 -18.70 25.68
N ILE A 331 7.71 -17.94 26.77
CA ILE A 331 8.24 -18.46 28.03
C ILE A 331 7.36 -19.59 28.58
N PHE A 332 6.03 -19.42 28.56
CA PHE A 332 5.10 -20.45 29.01
C PHE A 332 5.19 -21.73 28.16
N SER A 333 5.40 -21.58 26.84
CA SER A 333 5.56 -22.72 25.96
C SER A 333 6.85 -23.50 26.19
N MET A 334 7.92 -22.88 26.69
CA MET A 334 9.13 -23.59 27.11
C MET A 334 8.84 -24.56 28.26
N PHE A 335 7.97 -24.20 29.20
CA PHE A 335 7.58 -25.08 30.30
C PHE A 335 6.67 -26.24 29.84
N ILE A 336 5.72 -25.98 28.92
CA ILE A 336 4.77 -27.00 28.45
C ILE A 336 5.41 -27.94 27.44
N LEU A 337 6.10 -27.41 26.44
CA LEU A 337 6.70 -28.17 25.35
C LEU A 337 8.12 -28.59 25.72
N ARG A 338 8.32 -29.01 26.98
CA ARG A 338 9.63 -29.41 27.49
C ARG A 338 10.26 -30.51 26.64
N ASN A 339 9.48 -31.44 26.10
CA ASN A 339 9.99 -32.48 25.19
C ASN A 339 10.55 -31.96 23.84
N TYR A 340 10.22 -30.72 23.47
CA TYR A 340 10.76 -30.04 22.28
C TYR A 340 11.89 -29.07 22.62
N PHE A 341 11.88 -28.49 23.84
CA PHE A 341 12.87 -27.49 24.29
C PHE A 341 13.98 -28.05 25.19
N ASP A 342 13.80 -29.18 25.87
CA ASP A 342 14.81 -29.80 26.72
C ASP A 342 15.46 -31.02 26.08
N ILE A 343 16.78 -30.95 26.16
CA ILE A 343 17.81 -31.97 26.03
C ILE A 343 17.42 -33.24 26.78
N MET A 344 17.69 -34.41 26.19
CA MET A 344 17.74 -35.69 26.90
C MET A 344 18.73 -35.58 28.07
N ILE A 345 18.26 -35.17 29.24
CA ILE A 345 19.01 -35.32 30.49
C ILE A 345 18.67 -36.73 31.00
N ASP A 346 19.64 -37.64 30.86
CA ASP A 346 19.92 -38.79 31.72
C ASP A 346 18.95 -39.98 31.89
N ASP A 347 18.01 -40.23 30.99
CA ASP A 347 17.23 -41.49 31.07
C ASP A 347 18.01 -42.77 30.60
N GLN A 348 19.28 -42.64 30.18
CA GLN A 348 20.14 -43.80 29.86
C GLN A 348 21.15 -44.17 30.96
N GLU A 349 21.54 -43.26 31.86
CA GLU A 349 22.44 -43.61 32.96
C GLU A 349 21.74 -44.37 34.10
N GLU A 350 20.46 -44.12 34.36
CA GLU A 350 19.70 -44.89 35.36
C GLU A 350 19.39 -46.33 34.92
N LYS A 351 19.28 -46.57 33.60
CA LYS A 351 19.09 -47.94 33.07
C LYS A 351 20.38 -48.76 33.06
N CYS A 352 21.55 -48.13 33.09
CA CYS A 352 22.83 -48.83 33.24
C CYS A 352 23.23 -49.05 34.71
N LYS A 353 22.79 -48.19 35.64
CA LYS A 353 23.04 -48.39 37.08
C LYS A 353 22.12 -49.44 37.73
N ASN A 354 20.95 -49.71 37.17
CA ASN A 354 20.04 -50.77 37.66
C ASN A 354 20.31 -52.17 37.04
N LYS A 355 21.45 -52.37 36.39
CA LYS A 355 21.84 -53.66 35.77
C LYS A 355 23.19 -54.22 36.22
N ASN A 356 23.83 -53.65 37.23
CA ASN A 356 25.04 -54.21 37.85
C ASN A 356 24.77 -54.69 39.27
#